data_AF-U9SWY9-F1
#
_entry.id   AF-U9SWY9-F1
#
_cell.length_a   1.000
_cell.length_b   1.000
_cell.length_c   1.000
_cell.angle_alpha   90.00
_cell.angle_beta   90.00
_cell.angle_gamma   90.00
#
_symmetry.space_group_name_H-M   'P 1'
#
loop_
_entity.id
_entity.type
_entity.pdbx_description
1 polymer ?
#
loop_
_entity_poly.entity_id
_entity_poly.type
_entity_poly.pdbx_seq_one_letter_code
_entity_poly.pdbx_strand_id
1 'polypeptide(L)'
;MSNPARTITAENIENETAHTYYIEYEKKLSKLASRLAHGAENPAEIVMDFLYISDAATGANSDLLARYKITHIINVSPCVNFFEKNVPQK
;
A
#
# COMPACT_ATOMS: atom_id res chain seq x y z
N MET A 1 37.23 -25.44 9.96
CA MET A 1 35.87 -26.02 9.95
C MET A 1 35.17 -25.49 8.70
N SER A 2 35.00 -26.32 7.67
CA SER A 2 34.35 -25.95 6.42
C SER A 2 32.83 -25.94 6.61
N ASN A 3 32.18 -24.86 6.16
CA ASN A 3 30.72 -24.75 6.14
C ASN A 3 30.18 -25.80 5.15
N PRO A 4 29.27 -26.73 5.53
CA PRO A 4 28.75 -27.71 4.60
C PRO A 4 28.04 -26.97 3.45
N ALA A 5 28.42 -27.29 2.22
CA ALA A 5 27.82 -26.74 1.03
C ALA A 5 26.29 -26.98 1.09
N ARG A 6 25.51 -25.90 1.10
CA ARG A 6 24.05 -25.98 0.99
C ARG A 6 23.73 -26.67 -0.33
N THR A 7 23.10 -27.84 -0.28
CA THR A 7 22.59 -28.52 -1.47
C THR A 7 21.43 -27.71 -2.02
N ILE A 8 21.65 -27.03 -3.15
CA ILE A 8 20.61 -26.27 -3.85
C ILE A 8 19.78 -27.27 -4.65
N THR A 9 18.52 -27.47 -4.27
CA THR A 9 17.55 -28.27 -5.04
C THR A 9 16.83 -27.38 -6.06
N ALA A 10 16.31 -27.95 -7.14
CA ALA A 10 15.53 -27.21 -8.14
C ALA A 10 14.33 -26.49 -7.51
N GLU A 11 13.68 -27.12 -6.54
CA GLU A 11 12.55 -26.56 -5.77
C GLU A 11 12.96 -25.33 -4.94
N ASN A 12 14.18 -25.28 -4.40
CA ASN A 12 14.69 -24.11 -3.68
C ASN A 12 14.93 -22.93 -4.65
N ILE A 13 15.41 -23.21 -5.86
CA ILE A 13 15.62 -22.19 -6.91
C ILE A 13 14.28 -21.63 -7.40
N GLU A 14 13.30 -22.51 -7.64
CA GLU A 14 11.94 -22.12 -8.07
C GLU A 14 11.24 -21.26 -7.00
N ASN A 15 11.39 -21.61 -5.71
CA ASN A 15 10.84 -20.81 -4.62
C ASN A 15 11.54 -19.45 -4.46
N GLU A 16 12.87 -19.40 -4.59
CA GLU A 16 13.62 -18.12 -4.53
C GLU A 16 13.31 -17.21 -5.73
N THR A 17 13.15 -17.79 -6.93
CA THR A 17 12.77 -17.04 -8.13
C THR A 17 11.32 -16.57 -8.10
N ALA A 18 10.39 -17.40 -7.62
CA ALA A 18 9.01 -16.99 -7.37
C ALA A 18 8.95 -15.85 -6.35
N HIS A 19 9.68 -15.98 -5.23
CA HIS A 19 9.73 -14.94 -4.21
C HIS A 19 10.29 -13.61 -4.75
N THR A 20 11.37 -13.67 -5.53
CA THR A 20 11.96 -12.50 -6.19
C THR A 20 11.00 -11.85 -7.19
N TYR A 21 10.27 -12.66 -7.96
CA TYR A 21 9.25 -12.19 -8.89
C TYR A 21 8.13 -11.44 -8.16
N TYR A 22 7.60 -12.00 -7.06
CA TYR A 22 6.56 -11.36 -6.26
C TYR A 22 7.01 -10.02 -5.69
N ILE A 23 8.23 -9.94 -5.13
CA ILE A 23 8.77 -8.68 -4.60
C ILE A 23 8.87 -7.60 -5.68
N GLU A 24 9.37 -7.94 -6.87
CA GLU A 24 9.48 -6.97 -7.96
C GLU A 24 8.11 -6.56 -8.53
N TYR A 25 7.14 -7.46 -8.52
CA TYR A 25 5.76 -7.16 -8.88
C TYR A 25 5.11 -6.20 -7.86
N GLU A 26 5.23 -6.47 -6.56
CA GLU A 26 4.73 -5.60 -5.49
C GLU A 26 5.37 -4.20 -5.53
N LYS A 27 6.69 -4.12 -5.78
CA LYS A 27 7.38 -2.82 -5.96
C LYS A 27 6.81 -2.02 -7.14
N LYS A 28 6.48 -2.69 -8.26
CA LYS A 28 5.87 -2.03 -9.42
C LYS A 28 4.48 -1.51 -9.10
N LEU A 29 3.66 -2.32 -8.42
CA LEU A 29 2.32 -1.91 -7.97
C LEU A 29 2.41 -0.74 -6.99
N SER A 30 3.33 -0.78 -6.03
CA SER A 30 3.56 0.30 -5.07
C SER A 30 3.96 1.61 -5.77
N LYS A 31 4.88 1.56 -6.75
CA LYS A 31 5.25 2.74 -7.55
C LYS A 31 4.09 3.28 -8.38
N LEU A 32 3.25 2.40 -8.94
CA LEU A 32 2.07 2.81 -9.68
C LEU A 32 1.05 3.47 -8.76
N ALA A 33 0.74 2.84 -7.62
CA ALA A 33 -0.15 3.38 -6.60
C ALA A 33 0.31 4.76 -6.12
N SER A 34 1.59 4.92 -5.75
CA SER A 34 2.13 6.22 -5.33
C SER A 34 2.00 7.29 -6.41
N ARG A 35 2.20 6.93 -7.69
CA ARG A 35 2.06 7.86 -8.81
C ARG A 35 0.61 8.26 -9.06
N LEU A 36 -0.31 7.31 -8.93
CA LEU A 36 -1.74 7.55 -9.06
C LEU A 36 -2.29 8.37 -7.88
N ALA A 37 -1.67 8.24 -6.70
CA ALA A 37 -2.06 8.97 -5.50
C ALA A 37 -1.53 10.41 -5.48
N HIS A 38 -0.30 10.63 -5.97
CA HIS A 38 0.41 11.88 -5.80
C HIS A 38 -0.13 12.97 -6.74
N GLY A 39 -0.82 13.97 -6.17
CA GLY A 39 -1.34 15.11 -6.93
C GLY A 39 -2.64 14.82 -7.69
N ALA A 40 -3.28 13.69 -7.43
CA ALA A 40 -4.60 13.42 -7.99
C ALA A 40 -5.65 14.26 -7.26
N GLU A 41 -6.46 15.00 -8.01
CA GLU A 41 -7.57 15.78 -7.45
C GLU A 41 -8.68 14.89 -6.87
N ASN A 42 -8.69 13.60 -7.25
CA ASN A 42 -9.66 12.59 -6.85
C ASN A 42 -8.95 11.28 -6.46
N PRO A 43 -9.59 10.40 -5.67
CA PRO A 43 -9.01 9.12 -5.32
C PRO A 43 -8.88 8.25 -6.58
N ALA A 44 -7.73 7.63 -6.77
CA ALA A 44 -7.51 6.73 -7.88
C ALA A 44 -8.12 5.36 -7.56
N GLU A 45 -9.04 4.91 -8.40
CA GLU A 45 -9.65 3.59 -8.31
C GLU A 45 -8.66 2.51 -8.76
N ILE A 46 -8.43 1.53 -7.90
CA ILE A 46 -7.51 0.40 -8.13
C ILE A 46 -8.28 -0.90 -8.34
N VAL A 47 -9.31 -1.12 -7.53
CA VAL A 47 -10.25 -2.22 -7.70
C VAL A 47 -11.63 -1.61 -7.79
N MET A 48 -12.31 -1.88 -8.91
CA MET A 48 -13.59 -1.29 -9.24
C MET A 48 -14.56 -1.36 -8.06
N ASP A 49 -15.13 -0.22 -7.69
CA ASP A 49 -16.11 -0.02 -6.62
C ASP A 49 -15.66 -0.42 -5.20
N PHE A 50 -14.40 -0.80 -4.99
CA PHE A 50 -13.95 -1.35 -3.70
C PHE A 50 -12.68 -0.70 -3.13
N LEU A 51 -11.67 -0.46 -3.96
CA LEU A 51 -10.37 0.02 -3.49
C LEU A 51 -9.95 1.29 -4.21
N TYR A 52 -9.77 2.34 -3.43
CA TYR A 52 -9.24 3.62 -3.88
C TYR A 52 -7.92 3.91 -3.16
N ILE A 53 -7.00 4.56 -3.86
CA ILE A 53 -5.74 5.06 -3.30
C ILE A 53 -5.69 6.57 -3.52
N SER A 54 -5.33 7.32 -2.49
CA SER A 54 -5.17 8.76 -2.57
C SER A 54 -4.04 9.25 -1.68
N ASP A 55 -3.66 10.51 -1.84
CA ASP A 55 -2.80 11.20 -0.87
C ASP A 55 -3.55 11.58 0.41
N ALA A 56 -2.82 12.16 1.36
CA ALA A 56 -3.34 12.55 2.66
C ALA A 56 -4.36 13.71 2.58
N ALA A 57 -4.20 14.64 1.64
CA ALA A 57 -5.10 15.78 1.49
C ALA A 57 -6.48 15.31 1.00
N THR A 58 -6.48 14.43 0.00
CA THR A 58 -7.67 13.78 -0.55
C THR A 58 -8.34 12.88 0.51
N GLY A 59 -7.54 12.12 1.25
CA GLY A 59 -8.01 11.27 2.35
C GLY A 59 -8.60 12.05 3.55
N ALA A 60 -8.36 13.36 3.64
CA ALA A 60 -8.94 14.24 4.64
C ALA A 60 -10.17 15.04 4.13
N ASN A 61 -10.55 14.89 2.86
CA ASN A 61 -11.65 15.63 2.24
C ASN A 61 -12.98 14.86 2.38
N SER A 62 -13.78 15.19 3.39
CA SER A 62 -15.05 14.51 3.69
C SER A 62 -16.05 14.50 2.53
N ASP A 63 -16.16 15.60 1.79
CA ASP A 63 -17.13 15.73 0.69
C ASP A 63 -16.76 14.81 -0.47
N LEU A 64 -15.46 14.69 -0.73
CA LEU A 64 -14.94 13.82 -1.76
C LEU A 64 -15.08 12.36 -1.35
N LEU A 65 -14.76 12.00 -0.11
CA LEU A 65 -15.00 10.66 0.42
C LEU A 65 -16.49 10.26 0.34
N ALA A 66 -17.41 11.18 0.66
CA ALA A 66 -18.84 10.94 0.57
C ALA A 66 -19.31 10.72 -0.88
N ARG A 67 -18.82 11.51 -1.85
CA ARG A 67 -19.15 11.33 -3.28
C ARG A 67 -18.73 9.98 -3.83
N TYR A 68 -17.58 9.47 -3.39
CA TYR A 68 -17.08 8.15 -3.75
C TYR A 68 -17.61 7.02 -2.84
N LYS A 69 -18.55 7.33 -1.93
CA LYS A 69 -19.15 6.37 -0.99
C LYS A 69 -18.11 5.59 -0.17
N ILE A 70 -17.00 6.24 0.16
CA ILE A 70 -15.94 5.63 0.96
C ILE A 70 -16.46 5.40 2.37
N THR A 71 -16.44 4.14 2.80
CA THR A 71 -16.93 3.72 4.13
C THR A 71 -15.80 3.43 5.11
N HIS A 72 -14.59 3.16 4.61
CA HIS A 72 -13.43 2.78 5.42
C HIS A 72 -12.17 3.44 4.85
N ILE A 73 -11.29 3.89 5.74
CA ILE A 73 -10.00 4.49 5.38
C ILE A 73 -8.90 3.74 6.11
N ILE A 74 -7.88 3.29 5.38
CA ILE A 74 -6.65 2.73 5.93
C ILE A 74 -5.54 3.74 5.70
N ASN A 75 -5.13 4.46 6.76
CA ASN A 75 -3.99 5.37 6.70
C ASN A 75 -2.70 4.60 6.98
N VAL A 76 -1.83 4.49 5.97
CA VAL A 76 -0.52 3.83 6.06
C VAL A 76 0.64 4.82 6.23
N SER A 77 0.34 6.11 6.39
CA SER A 77 1.38 7.13 6.59
C SER A 77 1.98 7.03 8.01
N PRO A 78 3.28 7.39 8.17
CA PRO A 78 3.93 7.38 9.49
C PRO A 78 3.45 8.52 10.40
N CYS A 79 2.61 9.42 9.89
CA CYS A 79 2.09 10.56 10.64
C CYS A 79 0.74 10.22 11.29
N VAL A 80 0.63 10.58 12.57
CA VAL A 80 -0.58 10.41 13.38
C VAL A 80 -1.78 11.08 12.72
N ASN A 81 -2.93 10.38 12.71
CA ASN A 81 -4.14 10.78 11.99
C ASN A 81 -4.56 12.23 12.25
N PHE A 82 -5.03 12.93 11.21
CA PHE A 82 -5.62 14.28 11.30
C PHE A 82 -6.77 14.39 12.33
N PHE A 83 -7.36 13.26 12.73
CA PHE A 83 -8.48 13.18 13.68
C PHE A 83 -8.06 13.04 15.15
N GLU A 84 -6.76 12.90 15.46
CA GLU A 84 -6.32 12.64 16.84
C GLU A 84 -6.25 13.87 17.75
N LYS A 85 -6.43 15.10 17.23
CA LYS A 85 -6.43 16.30 18.08
C LYS A 85 -7.57 16.36 19.12
N ASN A 86 -8.58 15.49 19.01
CA ASN A 86 -9.72 15.43 19.93
C ASN A 86 -9.74 14.18 20.81
N VAL A 87 -8.71 13.33 20.78
CA VAL A 87 -8.60 12.21 21.74
C VAL A 87 -8.01 12.75 23.02
N PRO A 88 -8.70 12.67 24.18
CA PRO A 88 -8.13 13.09 25.46
C PRO A 88 -6.86 12.28 25.71
N GLN A 89 -5.73 12.95 25.81
CA GLN A 89 -4.50 12.30 26.25
C GLN A 89 -4.64 12.01 27.75
N LYS A 90 -4.52 10.73 28.12
CA LYS A 90 -4.50 10.27 29.52
C LYS A 90 -3.20 10.67 30.20
#